data_AF-A0A7X3Y5L0-F1
#
_entry.id   AF-A0A7X3Y5L0-F1
#
_cell.length_a   1.000
_cell.length_b   1.000
_cell.length_c   1.000
_cell.angle_alpha   90.00
_cell.angle_beta   90.00
_cell.angle_gamma   90.00
#
_symmetry.space_group_name_H-M   'P 1'
#
loop_
_entity.id
_entity.type
_entity.pdbx_description
1 polymer ?
#
loop_
_entity_poly.entity_id
_entity_poly.type
_entity_poly.pdbx_seq_one_letter_code
_entity_poly.pdbx_strand_id
1 'polypeptide(L)'
;MQTAKSVYPDYQDEVGFIAVGIDPSETTDTIVSYAERQGYPWEMAVHHGDVQSAFGISRQPSKVIIDGDGVITFRAAGRSNNADQWREALDAVTA
;
A
#
# COMPACT_ATOMS: atom_id res chain seq x y z
N MET A 1 8.10 -3.72 -0.19
CA MET A 1 7.52 -3.09 1.01
C MET A 1 8.58 -2.60 2.00
N GLN A 2 9.84 -3.08 1.97
CA GLN A 2 10.88 -2.57 2.89
C GLN A 2 11.15 -1.06 2.74
N THR A 3 11.22 -0.54 1.52
CA THR A 3 11.38 0.91 1.29
C THR A 3 10.19 1.72 1.79
N ALA A 4 8.97 1.20 1.63
CA ALA A 4 7.78 1.82 2.22
C ALA A 4 7.88 1.84 3.76
N LYS A 5 8.32 0.74 4.37
CA LYS A 5 8.53 0.63 5.82
C LYS A 5 9.54 1.64 6.35
N SER A 6 10.57 2.00 5.58
CA SER A 6 11.55 3.00 6.00
C SER A 6 11.08 4.44 5.85
N VAL A 7 10.10 4.71 4.99
CA VAL A 7 9.59 6.07 4.74
C VAL A 7 8.33 6.36 5.56
N TYR A 8 7.47 5.36 5.76
CA TYR A 8 6.18 5.50 6.43
C TYR A 8 6.22 6.21 7.80
N PRO A 9 7.21 5.97 8.70
CA PRO A 9 7.25 6.67 9.98
C PRO A 9 7.28 8.19 9.89
N ASP A 10 7.81 8.74 8.79
CA ASP A 10 7.87 10.18 8.54
C ASP A 10 6.49 10.77 8.16
N TYR A 11 5.53 9.94 7.73
CA TYR A 11 4.22 10.35 7.19
C TYR A 11 3.02 9.74 7.94
N GLN A 12 3.25 8.89 8.94
CA GLN A 12 2.20 8.08 9.59
C GLN A 12 1.10 8.89 10.27
N ASP A 13 1.38 10.15 10.62
CA ASP A 13 0.42 11.07 11.24
C ASP A 13 -0.48 11.77 10.20
N GLU A 14 -0.11 11.70 8.91
CA GLU A 14 -0.77 12.40 7.79
C GLU A 14 -1.40 11.42 6.80
N VAL A 15 -0.80 10.24 6.61
CA VAL A 15 -1.23 9.24 5.62
C VAL A 15 -1.36 7.86 6.26
N GLY A 16 -2.51 7.21 6.04
CA GLY A 16 -2.72 5.82 6.39
C GLY A 16 -2.27 4.86 5.29
N PHE A 17 -1.49 3.83 5.64
CA PHE A 17 -1.19 2.74 4.71
C PHE A 17 -2.12 1.55 4.97
N ILE A 18 -2.63 0.95 3.89
CA ILE A 18 -3.37 -0.31 3.94
C ILE A 18 -2.76 -1.24 2.90
N ALA A 19 -2.25 -2.38 3.35
CA ALA A 19 -1.76 -3.42 2.45
C ALA A 19 -2.87 -4.45 2.21
N VAL A 20 -3.27 -4.61 0.96
CA VAL A 20 -4.35 -5.51 0.57
C VAL A 20 -3.76 -6.83 0.05
N GLY A 21 -4.09 -7.94 0.70
CA GLY A 21 -3.79 -9.28 0.18
C GLY A 21 -4.72 -9.59 -0.98
N ILE A 22 -4.16 -9.93 -2.15
CA ILE A 22 -4.94 -10.17 -3.38
C ILE A 22 -4.96 -11.62 -3.86
N ASP A 23 -4.29 -12.52 -3.14
CA ASP A 23 -4.42 -13.95 -3.38
C ASP A 23 -5.74 -14.45 -2.73
N PRO A 24 -6.70 -14.98 -3.52
CA PRO A 24 -7.98 -15.43 -2.99
C PRO A 24 -7.88 -16.69 -2.13
N SER A 25 -6.73 -17.36 -2.12
CA SER A 25 -6.45 -18.52 -1.27
C SER A 25 -5.86 -18.14 0.09
N GLU A 26 -5.39 -16.89 0.26
CA GLU A 26 -4.88 -16.41 1.53
C GLU A 26 -6.01 -16.18 2.53
N THR A 27 -5.79 -16.62 3.77
CA THR A 27 -6.70 -16.33 4.88
C THR A 27 -6.29 -15.05 5.60
N THR A 28 -7.23 -14.41 6.30
CA THR A 28 -6.95 -13.27 7.18
C THR A 28 -5.81 -13.58 8.14
N ASP A 29 -5.85 -14.75 8.80
CA ASP A 29 -4.81 -15.18 9.75
C ASP A 29 -3.43 -15.27 9.10
N THR A 30 -3.35 -15.74 7.85
CA THR A 30 -2.08 -15.86 7.12
C THR A 30 -1.48 -14.48 6.84
N ILE A 31 -2.32 -13.54 6.42
CA ILE A 31 -1.92 -12.17 6.08
C ILE A 31 -1.49 -11.40 7.34
N VAL A 32 -2.28 -11.49 8.42
CA VAL A 32 -1.96 -10.88 9.72
C VAL A 32 -0.64 -11.44 10.26
N SER A 33 -0.52 -12.77 10.31
CA SER A 33 0.71 -13.42 10.78
C SER A 33 1.93 -13.03 9.94
N TYR A 34 1.75 -12.83 8.62
CA TYR A 34 2.83 -12.35 7.75
C TYR A 34 3.24 -10.92 8.10
N ALA A 35 2.28 -10.01 8.28
CA ALA A 35 2.56 -8.62 8.64
C ALA A 35 3.27 -8.49 9.99
N GLU A 36 2.83 -9.26 10.99
CA GLU A 36 3.49 -9.33 12.31
C GLU A 36 4.94 -9.82 12.18
N ARG A 37 5.18 -10.91 11.45
CA ARG A 37 6.54 -11.43 11.21
C ARG A 37 7.44 -10.44 10.48
N GLN A 38 6.89 -9.63 9.58
CA GLN A 38 7.65 -8.59 8.88
C GLN A 38 7.76 -7.28 9.70
N GLY A 39 7.01 -7.17 10.80
CA GLY A 39 6.88 -5.96 11.61
C GLY A 39 6.36 -4.79 10.78
N TYR A 40 5.34 -4.99 9.95
CA TYR A 40 4.73 -3.89 9.22
C TYR A 40 3.88 -3.03 10.17
N PRO A 41 4.05 -1.69 10.17
CA PRO A 41 3.34 -0.81 11.10
C PRO A 41 1.92 -0.45 10.65
N TRP A 42 1.51 -0.88 9.46
CA TRP A 42 0.24 -0.55 8.84
C TRP A 42 -0.74 -1.73 8.84
N GLU A 43 -2.02 -1.42 8.61
CA GLU A 43 -3.08 -2.41 8.59
C GLU A 43 -3.00 -3.30 7.34
N MET A 44 -3.47 -4.54 7.52
CA MET A 44 -3.65 -5.49 6.43
C MET A 44 -5.13 -5.71 6.17
N ALA A 45 -5.53 -5.71 4.91
CA ALA A 45 -6.90 -5.99 4.50
C ALA A 45 -6.98 -7.19 3.56
N VAL A 46 -8.07 -7.94 3.68
CA VAL A 46 -8.45 -8.94 2.67
C VAL A 46 -9.43 -8.27 1.72
N HIS A 47 -9.22 -8.45 0.42
CA HIS A 47 -10.14 -7.91 -0.58
C HIS A 47 -11.42 -8.75 -0.67
N HIS A 48 -12.53 -8.08 -0.98
CA HIS A 48 -13.77 -8.71 -1.43
C HIS A 48 -14.10 -8.22 -2.84
N GLY A 49 -14.58 -9.12 -3.70
CA GLY A 49 -14.86 -8.80 -5.11
C GLY A 49 -13.58 -8.53 -5.91
N ASP A 50 -13.71 -7.84 -7.04
CA ASP A 50 -12.61 -7.63 -7.98
C ASP A 50 -11.89 -6.29 -7.76
N VAL A 51 -11.14 -6.21 -6.66
CA VAL A 51 -10.29 -5.04 -6.33
C VAL A 51 -9.21 -4.82 -7.40
N GLN A 52 -8.75 -5.87 -8.08
CA GLN A 52 -7.75 -5.73 -9.13
C GLN A 52 -8.31 -4.92 -10.30
N SER A 53 -9.49 -5.26 -10.81
CA SER A 53 -10.14 -4.48 -11.86
C SER A 53 -10.54 -3.08 -11.40
N ALA A 54 -11.11 -2.95 -10.19
CA ALA A 54 -11.53 -1.65 -9.65
C ALA A 54 -10.37 -0.65 -9.54
N PHE A 55 -9.18 -1.15 -9.20
CA PHE A 55 -7.96 -0.34 -9.09
C PHE A 55 -7.04 -0.48 -10.31
N GLY A 56 -7.45 -1.11 -11.42
CA GLY A 56 -6.61 -1.28 -12.61
C GLY A 56 -5.27 -1.95 -12.34
N ILE A 57 -5.20 -2.87 -11.37
CA ILE A 57 -4.00 -3.60 -10.96
C ILE A 57 -3.77 -4.76 -11.94
N SER A 58 -2.72 -4.66 -12.74
CA SER A 58 -2.30 -5.72 -13.68
C SER A 58 -1.09 -6.51 -13.21
N ARG A 59 -0.40 -6.04 -12.14
CA ARG A 59 0.83 -6.67 -11.64
C ARG A 59 1.04 -6.45 -10.14
N GLN A 60 1.52 -7.49 -9.45
CA GLN A 60 1.90 -7.41 -8.03
C GLN A 60 3.42 -7.19 -7.86
N PRO A 61 3.86 -6.48 -6.80
CA PRO A 61 3.06 -5.60 -5.95
C PRO A 61 2.68 -4.31 -6.70
N SER A 62 1.48 -3.79 -6.47
CA SER A 62 1.04 -2.46 -6.93
C SER A 62 0.85 -1.51 -5.77
N LYS A 63 0.97 -0.20 -6.03
CA LYS A 63 0.79 0.89 -5.08
C LYS A 63 -0.16 1.90 -5.70
N VAL A 64 -1.10 2.36 -4.90
CA VAL A 64 -2.06 3.40 -5.25
C VAL A 64 -2.09 4.38 -4.09
N ILE A 65 -2.05 5.68 -4.39
CA ILE A 65 -2.29 6.73 -3.40
C ILE A 65 -3.60 7.40 -3.75
N ILE A 66 -4.41 7.60 -2.72
CA ILE A 66 -5.69 8.29 -2.78
C ILE A 66 -5.57 9.52 -1.87
N ASP A 67 -5.96 10.70 -2.38
CA ASP A 67 -5.95 11.94 -1.59
C ASP A 67 -7.19 12.07 -0.68
N GLY A 68 -7.27 13.18 0.07
CA GLY A 68 -8.38 13.47 0.99
C GLY A 68 -9.75 13.59 0.33
N ASP A 69 -9.80 13.85 -0.98
CA ASP A 69 -11.04 13.92 -1.77
C ASP A 69 -11.44 12.56 -2.37
N GLY A 70 -10.66 11.50 -2.11
CA GLY A 70 -10.90 10.16 -2.63
C GLY A 70 -10.42 9.97 -4.08
N VAL A 71 -9.58 10.86 -4.61
CA VAL A 71 -9.05 10.80 -5.97
C VAL A 71 -7.72 10.05 -5.98
N ILE A 72 -7.54 9.16 -6.96
CA ILE A 72 -6.27 8.46 -7.15
C ILE A 72 -5.26 9.39 -7.83
N THR A 73 -4.25 9.83 -7.08
CA THR A 73 -3.22 10.78 -7.54
C THR A 73 -1.94 10.08 -8.01
N PHE A 74 -1.69 8.85 -7.56
CA PHE A 74 -0.49 8.10 -7.90
C PHE A 74 -0.76 6.61 -8.09
N ARG A 75 -0.04 6.02 -9.06
CA ARG A 75 -0.06 4.58 -9.35
C ARG A 75 1.34 4.10 -9.71
N ALA A 76 1.78 3.01 -9.08
CA ALA A 76 3.04 2.35 -9.44
C ALA A 76 2.92 0.83 -9.37
N ALA A 77 3.42 0.15 -10.39
CA ALA A 77 3.49 -1.31 -10.46
C ALA A 77 4.93 -1.82 -10.26
N GLY A 78 5.06 -2.98 -9.62
CA GLY A 78 6.35 -3.63 -9.39
C GLY A 78 7.08 -3.17 -8.13
N ARG A 79 8.31 -3.66 -7.96
CA ARG A 79 9.13 -3.45 -6.74
C ARG A 79 9.87 -2.11 -6.71
N SER A 80 9.76 -1.29 -7.74
CA SER A 80 10.77 -0.33 -8.19
C SER A 80 10.80 1.05 -7.53
N ASN A 81 9.95 1.35 -6.55
CA ASN A 81 9.98 2.68 -5.92
C ASN A 81 11.11 2.76 -4.90
N ASN A 82 12.11 3.60 -5.16
CA ASN A 82 13.12 3.97 -4.17
C ASN A 82 12.52 4.93 -3.12
N ALA A 83 13.30 5.32 -2.11
CA ALA A 83 12.78 6.15 -1.01
C ALA A 83 12.34 7.54 -1.50
N ASP A 84 13.06 8.14 -2.44
CA ASP A 84 12.76 9.48 -2.94
C ASP A 84 11.46 9.50 -3.74
N GLN A 85 11.23 8.48 -4.58
CA GLN A 85 9.97 8.31 -5.30
C GLN A 85 8.78 8.07 -4.36
N TRP A 86 9.00 7.46 -3.19
CA TRP A 86 7.97 7.35 -2.17
C TRP A 86 7.67 8.70 -1.52
N ARG A 87 8.70 9.47 -1.16
CA ARG A 87 8.53 10.79 -0.56
C ARG A 87 7.83 11.76 -1.50
N GLU A 88 8.29 11.86 -2.75
CA GLU A 88 7.68 12.72 -3.77
C GLU A 88 6.18 12.40 -3.95
N ALA A 89 5.83 11.12 -3.98
CA ALA A 89 4.44 10.70 -4.13
C ALA A 89 3.57 10.99 -2.90
N LEU A 90 4.16 10.95 -1.69
CA LEU A 90 3.46 11.24 -0.43
C LEU A 90 3.34 12.75 -0.20
N ASP A 91 4.40 13.51 -0.43
CA ASP A 91 4.41 14.98 -0.34
C ASP A 91 3.33 15.61 -1.25
N ALA A 92 3.06 15.00 -2.40
CA ALA A 92 2.02 15.44 -3.32
C ALA A 92 0.58 15.34 -2.76
N VAL A 93 0.36 14.57 -1.68
CA VAL A 93 -0.96 14.38 -1.06
C VAL A 93 -1.04 14.87 0.39
N THR A 94 0.07 15.32 0.97
CA THR A 94 0.12 15.88 2.33
C THR A 94 0.33 17.40 2.37
N ALA A 95 0.47 18.05 1.21
CA ALA A 95 0.70 19.49 1.08
C ALA A 95 -0.53 20.37 1.37
#